data_AF-E4ZZY4-F1
#
_entry.id   AF-E4ZZY4-F1
#
_cell.length_a   1.000
_cell.length_b   1.000
_cell.length_c   1.000
_cell.angle_alpha   90.00
_cell.angle_beta   90.00
_cell.angle_gamma   90.00
#
_symmetry.space_group_name_H-M   'P 1'
#
loop_
_entity.id
_entity.type
_entity.pdbx_description
1 polymer ?
#
loop_
_entity_poly.entity_id
_entity_poly.type
_entity_poly.pdbx_seq_one_letter_code
_entity_poly.pdbx_strand_id
1 'polypeptide(L)'
;MRPQREIARDWCLHSPILLLSSVLFPQLPGLPVPEQELADKYGVVISTSHHEPMQRAMNEWFDEPYYGPEQSWSWIRNKEKISKYFVQGAQRATRFEGVITIGMRGDGDREMDGENPQELLEEVLSTQRRIIKDVYGREDAVPQVIALYKEVQEYYENGLAIPEDVTLLFANDNFGTIRRLPTDTERTRRGGAGLYHHLEFGISSFTARTFGAELAAPSTDLLLKYDRLIALRKHEHIAPETFSLINYSEADNILSSWQALLNDAEMLYTRVLPGLRPSFFQLILHPIRASHIYVSLQICRAKNALYAKQRGNTANHFFDKSISLFKADFQLSQEYHTLLNGKWNHIMRQPLILDSAGQESNPIVGNIGVAVEGTEGVRPGVCNEESDRTHPSRRDLVPGVTLPVMEPYGPKSR
;
A
#
# COMPACT_ATOMS: atom_id res chain seq x y z
N MET A 1 18.82 -0.52 36.78
CA MET A 1 17.98 -0.64 35.57
C MET A 1 17.13 -1.93 35.51
N ARG A 2 16.97 -2.71 36.60
CA ARG A 2 16.00 -3.83 36.64
C ARG A 2 14.49 -3.45 36.66
N PRO A 3 14.04 -2.27 37.15
CA PRO A 3 12.60 -1.98 37.26
C PRO A 3 11.85 -1.79 35.93
N GLN A 4 12.51 -1.31 34.87
CA GLN A 4 11.86 -1.11 33.56
C GLN A 4 11.62 -2.42 32.80
N ARG A 5 12.35 -3.50 33.13
CA ARG A 5 12.20 -4.83 32.51
C ARG A 5 10.91 -5.53 32.94
N GLU A 6 10.46 -5.33 34.19
CA GLU A 6 9.20 -5.91 34.68
C GLU A 6 7.99 -5.19 34.08
N ILE A 7 8.06 -3.86 33.92
CA ILE A 7 6.97 -3.05 33.34
C ILE A 7 6.74 -3.38 31.86
N ALA A 8 7.78 -3.59 31.05
CA ALA A 8 7.65 -3.96 29.65
C ALA A 8 7.14 -5.40 29.46
N ARG A 9 7.59 -6.34 30.30
CA ARG A 9 7.07 -7.72 30.34
C ARG A 9 5.59 -7.76 30.70
N ASP A 10 5.17 -6.99 31.69
CA ASP A 10 3.76 -6.94 32.10
C ASP A 10 2.89 -6.30 31.01
N TRP A 11 3.37 -5.29 30.27
CA TRP A 11 2.62 -4.70 29.16
C TRP A 11 2.44 -5.64 27.96
N CYS A 12 3.46 -6.42 27.58
CA CYS A 12 3.36 -7.41 26.51
C CYS A 12 2.52 -8.64 26.91
N LEU A 13 2.53 -9.04 28.18
CA LEU A 13 1.77 -10.20 28.67
C LEU A 13 0.31 -9.85 29.01
N HIS A 14 -0.03 -8.59 29.29
CA HIS A 14 -1.39 -8.17 29.68
C HIS A 14 -2.12 -7.30 28.65
N SER A 15 -1.50 -6.99 27.50
CA SER A 15 -2.21 -6.33 26.39
C SER A 15 -2.81 -7.38 25.44
N PRO A 16 -4.14 -7.40 25.22
CA PRO A 16 -4.80 -8.38 24.35
C PRO A 16 -4.59 -8.12 22.85
N ILE A 17 -3.66 -7.24 22.47
CA ILE A 17 -3.42 -6.81 21.08
C ILE A 17 -1.92 -6.70 20.85
N LEU A 18 -1.34 -7.69 20.15
CA LEU A 18 -0.02 -7.57 19.53
C LEU A 18 -0.17 -6.81 18.20
N LEU A 19 0.49 -5.65 18.09
CA LEU A 19 0.67 -4.93 16.81
C LEU A 19 1.99 -5.37 16.20
N LEU A 20 1.93 -6.24 15.20
CA LEU A 20 3.08 -6.62 14.37
C LEU A 20 3.12 -5.73 13.14
N SER A 21 4.10 -4.84 13.07
CA SER A 21 4.48 -4.15 11.84
C SER A 21 5.61 -4.93 11.19
N SER A 22 5.40 -5.36 9.95
CA SER A 22 6.47 -5.90 9.11
C SER A 22 7.44 -4.76 8.77
N VAL A 23 8.53 -4.66 9.51
CA VAL A 23 9.69 -3.93 9.01
C VAL A 23 10.45 -4.91 8.14
N LEU A 24 10.26 -4.80 6.82
CA LEU A 24 11.16 -5.40 5.84
C LEU A 24 12.54 -4.74 6.03
N PHE A 25 13.36 -5.30 6.90
CA PHE A 25 14.79 -5.03 6.85
C PHE A 25 15.33 -5.85 5.68
N PRO A 26 15.84 -5.24 4.61
CA PRO A 26 16.61 -5.99 3.63
C PRO A 26 17.85 -6.51 4.35
N GLN A 27 17.78 -7.75 4.83
CA GLN A 27 18.96 -8.47 5.30
C GLN A 27 19.84 -8.70 4.08
N LEU A 28 20.90 -7.89 4.00
CA LEU A 28 21.98 -8.14 3.06
C LEU A 28 22.60 -9.50 3.42
N PRO A 29 22.79 -10.39 2.44
CA PRO A 29 23.32 -11.72 2.70
C PRO A 29 24.70 -11.63 3.36
N GLY A 30 24.87 -12.34 4.48
CA GLY A 30 26.14 -12.46 5.19
C GLY A 30 26.42 -11.47 6.32
N LEU A 31 25.49 -10.57 6.70
CA LEU A 31 25.65 -9.83 7.96
C LEU A 31 25.28 -10.74 9.15
N PRO A 32 26.17 -10.94 10.13
CA PRO A 32 25.85 -11.71 11.33
C PRO A 32 24.76 -10.97 12.15
N VAL A 33 24.15 -11.63 13.13
CA VAL A 33 24.11 -11.30 14.56
C VAL A 33 23.97 -9.84 15.09
N PRO A 34 24.67 -8.74 14.69
CA PRO A 34 24.56 -7.46 15.40
C PRO A 34 23.18 -6.81 15.45
N GLU A 35 22.31 -7.04 14.47
CA GLU A 35 20.96 -6.42 14.46
C GLU A 35 20.05 -7.03 15.53
N GLN A 36 20.05 -8.37 15.66
CA GLN A 36 19.27 -9.07 16.68
C GLN A 36 19.83 -8.82 18.09
N GLU A 37 21.16 -8.79 18.23
CA GLU A 37 21.81 -8.41 19.49
C GLU A 37 21.48 -6.98 19.91
N LEU A 38 21.45 -6.06 18.95
CA LEU A 38 21.08 -4.67 19.22
C LEU A 38 19.61 -4.57 19.61
N ALA A 39 18.71 -5.22 18.87
CA ALA A 39 17.28 -5.23 19.17
C ALA A 39 17.01 -5.78 20.58
N ASP A 40 17.59 -6.92 20.93
CA ASP A 40 17.50 -7.51 22.27
C ASP A 40 18.05 -6.56 23.35
N LYS A 41 19.20 -5.92 23.08
CA LYS A 41 19.78 -4.92 23.98
C LYS A 41 18.85 -3.72 24.22
N TYR A 42 18.11 -3.28 23.21
CA TYR A 42 17.15 -2.17 23.31
C TYR A 42 15.76 -2.63 23.79
N GLY A 43 15.51 -3.94 23.95
CA GLY A 43 14.21 -4.49 24.34
C GLY A 43 13.17 -4.48 23.21
N VAL A 44 13.60 -4.52 21.95
CA VAL A 44 12.74 -4.66 20.79
C VAL A 44 12.51 -6.15 20.53
N VAL A 45 11.29 -6.62 20.74
CA VAL A 45 10.91 -8.01 20.49
C VAL A 45 10.84 -8.27 18.99
N ILE A 46 11.68 -9.18 18.48
CA ILE A 46 11.71 -9.51 17.05
C ILE A 46 10.75 -10.65 16.72
N SER A 47 10.05 -10.47 15.60
CA SER A 47 9.32 -11.53 14.92
C SER A 47 9.53 -11.39 13.41
N THR A 48 8.93 -12.29 12.65
CA THR A 48 9.03 -12.35 11.18
C THR A 48 7.64 -12.25 10.56
N SER A 49 7.56 -11.91 9.28
CA SER A 49 6.26 -11.87 8.60
C SER A 49 5.61 -13.27 8.56
N HIS A 50 4.31 -13.32 8.28
CA HIS A 50 3.52 -14.55 8.40
C HIS A 50 3.94 -15.71 7.48
N HIS A 51 4.69 -15.42 6.42
CA HIS A 51 5.22 -16.43 5.49
C HIS A 51 6.71 -16.72 5.72
N GLU A 52 7.28 -16.22 6.82
CA GLU A 52 8.69 -16.38 7.21
C GLU A 52 8.80 -17.14 8.53
N PRO A 53 8.41 -18.43 8.58
CA PRO A 53 8.28 -19.14 9.84
C PRO A 53 9.64 -19.48 10.48
N MET A 54 9.60 -19.77 11.78
CA MET A 54 10.73 -20.28 12.55
C MET A 54 11.95 -19.34 12.59
N GLN A 55 11.71 -18.02 12.58
CA GLN A 55 12.75 -16.98 12.68
C GLN A 55 13.76 -17.03 11.52
N ARG A 56 13.24 -17.27 10.32
CA ARG A 56 14.01 -17.34 9.07
C ARG A 56 13.37 -16.41 8.04
N ALA A 57 14.13 -15.44 7.55
CA ALA A 57 13.67 -14.60 6.46
C ALA A 57 13.61 -15.40 5.15
N MET A 58 12.66 -15.12 4.27
CA MET A 58 12.45 -15.92 3.05
C MET A 58 13.69 -15.90 2.14
N ASN A 59 14.41 -14.77 2.09
CA ASN A 59 15.63 -14.63 1.30
C ASN A 59 16.75 -15.58 1.76
N GLU A 60 16.79 -15.99 3.03
CA GLU A 60 17.79 -16.94 3.52
C GLU A 60 17.62 -18.35 2.93
N TRP A 61 16.44 -18.68 2.39
CA TRP A 61 16.20 -19.94 1.68
C TRP A 61 16.79 -19.92 0.27
N PHE A 62 16.79 -18.76 -0.37
CA PHE A 62 17.28 -18.55 -1.73
C PHE A 62 18.76 -18.14 -1.79
N ASP A 63 19.46 -18.25 -0.66
CA ASP A 63 20.90 -18.02 -0.54
C ASP A 63 21.64 -19.31 -0.12
N GLU A 64 22.95 -19.36 -0.31
CA GLU A 64 23.80 -20.48 0.14
C GLU A 64 23.69 -20.67 1.67
N PRO A 65 23.63 -21.91 2.19
CA PRO A 65 23.76 -23.20 1.51
C PRO A 65 22.42 -23.82 1.07
N TYR A 66 21.33 -23.07 1.14
CA TYR A 66 19.98 -23.56 0.84
C TYR A 66 19.62 -23.41 -0.63
N TYR A 67 20.22 -22.45 -1.32
CA TYR A 67 20.16 -22.34 -2.76
C TYR A 67 20.73 -23.62 -3.40
N GLY A 68 19.89 -24.34 -4.16
CA GLY A 68 20.24 -25.66 -4.68
C GLY A 68 19.34 -26.07 -5.83
N PRO A 69 19.57 -27.25 -6.44
CA PRO A 69 18.99 -27.62 -7.74
C PRO A 69 17.46 -27.70 -7.76
N GLU A 70 16.82 -27.96 -6.61
CA GLU A 70 15.36 -28.08 -6.48
C GLU A 70 14.62 -26.73 -6.52
N GLN A 71 15.32 -25.62 -6.24
CA GLN A 71 14.88 -24.19 -6.28
C GLN A 71 13.46 -23.87 -5.79
N SER A 72 12.84 -24.74 -4.99
CA SER A 72 11.41 -24.64 -4.66
C SER A 72 11.19 -24.57 -3.16
N TRP A 73 10.39 -23.60 -2.73
CA TRP A 73 9.83 -23.56 -1.38
C TRP A 73 8.54 -24.40 -1.36
N SER A 74 8.68 -25.70 -1.17
CA SER A 74 7.58 -26.67 -1.22
C SER A 74 7.75 -27.74 -0.15
N TRP A 75 6.79 -27.85 0.75
CA TRP A 75 6.82 -28.82 1.85
C TRP A 75 6.85 -30.26 1.33
N ILE A 76 6.04 -30.56 0.31
CA ILE A 76 5.95 -31.88 -0.31
C ILE A 76 7.30 -32.32 -0.88
N ARG A 77 8.02 -31.41 -1.56
CA ARG A 77 9.26 -31.76 -2.26
C ARG A 77 10.48 -31.75 -1.35
N ASN A 78 10.53 -30.83 -0.39
CA ASN A 78 11.76 -30.47 0.32
C ASN A 78 11.63 -30.57 1.85
N LYS A 79 10.73 -31.43 2.35
CA LYS A 79 10.39 -31.57 3.77
C LYS A 79 11.60 -31.65 4.70
N GLU A 80 12.56 -32.52 4.43
CA GLU A 80 13.74 -32.73 5.28
C GLU A 80 14.64 -31.51 5.30
N LYS A 81 14.79 -30.85 4.15
CA LYS A 81 15.61 -29.65 3.99
C LYS A 81 14.98 -28.46 4.70
N ILE A 82 13.67 -28.26 4.53
CA ILE A 82 12.89 -27.22 5.24
C ILE A 82 12.88 -27.48 6.75
N SER A 83 12.75 -28.74 7.18
CA SER A 83 12.82 -29.09 8.60
C SER A 83 14.17 -28.72 9.22
N LYS A 84 15.29 -29.00 8.52
CA LYS A 84 16.63 -28.56 8.96
C LYS A 84 16.76 -27.04 9.00
N TYR A 85 16.21 -26.36 7.99
CA TYR A 85 16.15 -24.89 7.93
C TYR A 85 15.42 -24.29 9.14
N PHE A 86 14.29 -24.88 9.55
CA PHE A 86 13.54 -24.50 10.74
C PHE A 86 14.29 -24.76 12.05
N VAL A 87 14.96 -25.90 12.18
CA VAL A 87 15.79 -26.20 13.37
C VAL A 87 16.86 -25.14 13.58
N GLN A 88 17.58 -24.77 12.51
CA GLN A 88 18.66 -23.78 12.61
C GLN A 88 18.12 -22.39 12.98
N GLY A 89 16.97 -21.98 12.43
CA GLY A 89 16.30 -20.73 12.81
C GLY A 89 15.90 -20.70 14.28
N ALA A 90 15.24 -21.77 14.74
CA ALA A 90 14.82 -21.91 16.13
C ALA A 90 16.00 -21.89 17.10
N GLN A 91 17.09 -22.61 16.79
CA GLN A 91 18.32 -22.62 17.59
C GLN A 91 18.97 -21.24 17.67
N ARG A 92 19.06 -20.53 16.54
CA ARG A 92 19.60 -19.16 16.49
C ARG A 92 18.79 -18.20 17.37
N ALA A 93 17.47 -18.33 17.35
CA ALA A 93 16.56 -17.46 18.09
C ALA A 93 16.59 -17.66 19.62
N THR A 94 17.07 -18.80 20.13
CA THR A 94 17.11 -19.09 21.59
C THR A 94 17.86 -18.05 22.43
N ARG A 95 18.72 -17.26 21.78
CA ARG A 95 19.60 -16.27 22.43
C ARG A 95 18.91 -14.92 22.68
N PHE A 96 17.73 -14.69 22.10
CA PHE A 96 17.09 -13.38 22.04
C PHE A 96 15.60 -13.46 22.43
N GLU A 97 15.05 -12.34 22.89
CA GLU A 97 13.61 -12.22 23.09
C GLU A 97 12.87 -12.07 21.74
N GLY A 98 11.88 -12.93 21.48
CA GLY A 98 11.17 -12.93 20.21
C GLY A 98 9.86 -13.72 20.25
N VAL A 99 9.07 -13.55 19.18
CA VAL A 99 7.84 -14.32 18.93
C VAL A 99 8.04 -15.15 17.67
N ILE A 100 7.93 -16.48 17.78
CA ILE A 100 8.15 -17.38 16.65
C ILE A 100 6.89 -17.45 15.78
N THR A 101 7.01 -17.00 14.53
CA THR A 101 5.99 -17.26 13.51
C THR A 101 5.97 -18.74 13.17
N ILE A 102 4.79 -19.35 13.22
CA ILE A 102 4.55 -20.75 12.84
C ILE A 102 3.54 -20.82 11.69
N GLY A 103 3.43 -22.01 11.09
CA GLY A 103 2.74 -22.24 9.81
C GLY A 103 3.71 -22.16 8.63
N MET A 104 3.20 -22.33 7.43
CA MET A 104 3.95 -22.18 6.19
C MET A 104 2.97 -21.82 5.08
N ARG A 105 3.36 -20.91 4.20
CA ARG A 105 2.68 -20.63 2.92
C ARG A 105 3.57 -21.09 1.77
N GLY A 106 3.00 -21.19 0.59
CA GLY A 106 3.75 -21.47 -0.64
C GLY A 106 4.69 -20.33 -1.02
N ASP A 107 5.52 -20.59 -2.02
CA ASP A 107 6.53 -19.66 -2.51
C ASP A 107 5.93 -18.28 -2.88
N GLY A 108 6.58 -17.19 -2.47
CA GLY A 108 6.16 -15.82 -2.81
C GLY A 108 4.78 -15.40 -2.27
N ASP A 109 4.44 -15.79 -1.04
CA ASP A 109 3.17 -15.47 -0.36
C ASP A 109 1.92 -16.06 -1.09
N ARG A 110 2.11 -17.18 -1.77
CA ARG A 110 1.05 -17.98 -2.42
C ARG A 110 0.54 -19.10 -1.51
N GLU A 111 -0.56 -19.71 -1.91
CA GLU A 111 -1.08 -20.91 -1.24
C GLU A 111 -0.08 -22.08 -1.33
N MET A 112 -0.14 -23.01 -0.38
CA MET A 112 0.72 -24.21 -0.41
C MET A 112 0.32 -25.14 -1.56
N ASP A 113 1.32 -25.73 -2.24
CA ASP A 113 1.07 -26.76 -3.25
C ASP A 113 0.51 -28.03 -2.59
N GLY A 114 -0.58 -28.59 -3.14
CA GLY A 114 -1.12 -29.89 -2.74
C GLY A 114 -2.62 -30.04 -2.97
N GLU A 115 -3.12 -31.28 -3.01
CA GLU A 115 -4.56 -31.57 -3.10
C GLU A 115 -5.31 -31.24 -1.81
N ASN A 116 -4.63 -31.32 -0.66
CA ASN A 116 -5.18 -30.94 0.65
C ASN A 116 -4.19 -30.05 1.44
N PRO A 117 -4.18 -28.73 1.19
CA PRO A 117 -3.29 -27.79 1.89
C PRO A 117 -3.48 -27.73 3.41
N GLN A 118 -4.70 -28.02 3.91
CA GLN A 118 -4.98 -28.02 5.36
C GLN A 118 -4.21 -29.14 6.07
N GLU A 119 -4.24 -30.37 5.55
CA GLU A 119 -3.48 -31.50 6.11
C GLU A 119 -1.97 -31.25 6.07
N LEU A 120 -1.48 -30.63 5.00
CA LEU A 120 -0.06 -30.25 4.90
C LEU A 120 0.31 -29.22 5.98
N LEU A 121 -0.56 -28.24 6.21
CA LEU A 121 -0.35 -27.24 7.25
C LEU A 121 -0.37 -27.87 8.65
N GLU A 122 -1.24 -28.84 8.92
CA GLU A 122 -1.25 -29.60 10.18
C GLU A 122 0.09 -30.33 10.40
N GLU A 123 0.62 -30.96 9.36
CA GLU A 123 1.92 -31.64 9.42
C GLU A 123 3.08 -30.66 9.67
N VAL A 124 3.05 -29.51 8.99
CA VAL A 124 4.02 -28.42 9.20
C VAL A 124 3.98 -27.95 10.65
N LEU A 125 2.79 -27.64 11.17
CA LEU A 125 2.60 -27.16 12.55
C LEU A 125 3.09 -28.20 13.56
N SER A 126 2.73 -29.46 13.38
CA SER A 126 3.23 -30.57 14.22
C SER A 126 4.76 -30.65 14.21
N THR A 127 5.37 -30.53 13.02
CA THR A 127 6.83 -30.54 12.87
C THR A 127 7.49 -29.36 13.57
N GLN A 128 6.96 -28.15 13.39
CA GLN A 128 7.46 -26.93 14.01
C GLN A 128 7.34 -26.99 15.54
N ARG A 129 6.22 -27.47 16.07
CA ARG A 129 6.01 -27.66 17.52
C ARG A 129 7.01 -28.65 18.10
N ARG A 130 7.27 -29.77 17.40
CA ARG A 130 8.31 -30.73 17.80
C ARG A 130 9.69 -30.07 17.82
N ILE A 131 10.05 -29.30 16.79
CA ILE A 131 11.32 -28.57 16.74
C ILE A 131 11.44 -27.60 17.92
N ILE A 132 10.38 -26.84 18.22
CA ILE A 132 10.36 -25.91 19.36
C ILE A 132 10.58 -26.66 20.67
N LYS A 133 9.90 -27.81 20.86
CA LYS A 133 10.12 -28.67 22.03
C LYS A 133 11.56 -29.16 22.13
N ASP A 134 12.15 -29.62 21.04
CA ASP A 134 13.51 -30.15 21.00
C ASP A 134 14.55 -29.06 21.32
N VAL A 135 14.30 -27.82 20.89
CA VAL A 135 15.22 -26.69 21.04
C VAL A 135 15.03 -25.93 22.37
N TYR A 136 13.79 -25.69 22.79
CA TYR A 136 13.43 -24.89 23.97
C TYR A 136 13.01 -25.74 25.18
N GLY A 137 12.91 -27.07 25.03
CA GLY A 137 12.55 -28.04 26.07
C GLY A 137 11.04 -28.25 26.26
N ARG A 138 10.19 -27.34 25.75
CA ARG A 138 8.72 -27.43 25.82
C ARG A 138 8.12 -26.83 24.55
N GLU A 139 6.95 -27.32 24.17
CA GLU A 139 6.23 -26.80 22.99
C GLU A 139 5.71 -25.38 23.19
N ASP A 140 5.38 -24.99 24.43
CA ASP A 140 4.88 -23.67 24.81
C ASP A 140 5.94 -22.77 25.50
N ALA A 141 7.22 -23.12 25.35
CA ALA A 141 8.34 -22.44 26.02
C ALA A 141 8.61 -21.03 25.49
N VAL A 142 8.15 -20.73 24.27
CA VAL A 142 8.40 -19.47 23.55
C VAL A 142 7.09 -18.99 22.92
N PRO A 143 6.79 -17.68 22.98
CA PRO A 143 5.61 -17.11 22.33
C PRO A 143 5.59 -17.46 20.84
N GLN A 144 4.42 -17.87 20.36
CA GLN A 144 4.21 -18.28 18.97
C GLN A 144 3.01 -17.54 18.38
N VAL A 145 3.12 -17.22 17.10
CA VAL A 145 2.07 -16.54 16.36
C VAL A 145 1.80 -17.23 15.03
N ILE A 146 0.53 -17.35 14.68
CA ILE A 146 0.10 -17.78 13.35
C ILE A 146 -0.83 -16.73 12.77
N ALA A 147 -0.57 -16.31 11.54
CA ALA A 147 -1.46 -15.39 10.85
C ALA A 147 -2.61 -16.14 10.16
N LEU A 148 -3.82 -15.76 10.51
CA LEU A 148 -5.04 -16.19 9.82
C LEU A 148 -5.22 -15.29 8.60
N TYR A 149 -4.37 -15.49 7.60
CA TYR A 149 -4.32 -14.68 6.40
C TYR A 149 -4.89 -15.45 5.21
N LYS A 150 -5.90 -14.86 4.54
CA LYS A 150 -6.58 -15.43 3.37
C LYS A 150 -7.02 -16.89 3.61
N GLU A 151 -6.48 -17.85 2.89
CA GLU A 151 -6.85 -19.27 2.91
C GLU A 151 -6.62 -19.92 4.28
N VAL A 152 -5.62 -19.46 5.05
CA VAL A 152 -5.33 -20.01 6.38
C VAL A 152 -6.46 -19.70 7.36
N GLN A 153 -7.17 -18.57 7.17
CA GLN A 153 -8.37 -18.27 7.94
C GLN A 153 -9.49 -19.29 7.65
N GLU A 154 -9.67 -19.67 6.38
CA GLU A 154 -10.67 -20.66 5.98
C GLU A 154 -10.34 -22.04 6.54
N TYR A 155 -9.06 -22.44 6.56
CA TYR A 155 -8.63 -23.70 7.18
C TYR A 155 -8.96 -23.72 8.67
N TYR A 156 -8.71 -22.62 9.39
CA TYR A 156 -9.06 -22.49 10.81
C TYR A 156 -10.57 -22.61 11.05
N GLU A 157 -11.37 -21.93 10.23
CA GLU A 157 -12.83 -22.01 10.32
C GLU A 157 -13.37 -23.41 9.97
N ASN A 158 -12.67 -24.16 9.12
CA ASN A 158 -12.97 -25.55 8.76
C ASN A 158 -12.39 -26.60 9.72
N GLY A 159 -11.85 -26.17 10.87
CA GLY A 159 -11.44 -27.07 11.95
C GLY A 159 -9.96 -27.39 12.04
N LEU A 160 -9.08 -26.64 11.35
CA LEU A 160 -7.63 -26.72 11.55
C LEU A 160 -7.30 -26.50 13.04
N ALA A 161 -6.69 -27.51 13.66
CA ALA A 161 -6.37 -27.49 15.08
C ALA A 161 -5.13 -26.61 15.36
N ILE A 162 -5.33 -25.43 15.92
CA ILE A 162 -4.25 -24.53 16.36
C ILE A 162 -4.08 -24.62 17.89
N PRO A 163 -2.90 -24.95 18.42
CA PRO A 163 -2.66 -25.09 19.86
C PRO A 163 -3.07 -23.85 20.67
N GLU A 164 -3.66 -24.06 21.85
CA GLU A 164 -4.27 -23.01 22.69
C GLU A 164 -3.33 -21.87 23.11
N ASP A 165 -2.02 -22.11 23.20
CA ASP A 165 -0.99 -21.10 23.51
C ASP A 165 -0.55 -20.24 22.32
N VAL A 166 -0.93 -20.59 21.10
CA VAL A 166 -0.52 -19.83 19.91
C VAL A 166 -1.44 -18.63 19.73
N THR A 167 -0.84 -17.44 19.59
CA THR A 167 -1.55 -16.20 19.29
C THR A 167 -2.12 -16.24 17.88
N LEU A 168 -3.44 -15.99 17.75
CA LEU A 168 -4.11 -15.87 16.47
C LEU A 168 -3.98 -14.44 15.93
N LEU A 169 -3.20 -14.24 14.87
CA LEU A 169 -3.02 -12.92 14.25
C LEU A 169 -4.03 -12.75 13.12
N PHE A 170 -5.09 -11.97 13.37
CA PHE A 170 -6.09 -11.61 12.36
C PHE A 170 -5.52 -10.53 11.44
N ALA A 171 -5.81 -10.60 10.16
CA ALA A 171 -5.37 -9.59 9.19
C ALA A 171 -6.54 -8.76 8.67
N ASN A 172 -6.26 -7.53 8.26
CA ASN A 172 -7.17 -6.78 7.40
C ASN A 172 -7.13 -7.32 5.95
N ASP A 173 -7.94 -6.75 5.07
CA ASP A 173 -8.05 -7.09 3.65
C ASP A 173 -6.89 -6.56 2.77
N ASN A 174 -5.79 -6.10 3.37
CA ASN A 174 -4.69 -5.32 2.76
C ASN A 174 -5.04 -3.88 2.37
N PHE A 175 -6.30 -3.47 2.52
CA PHE A 175 -6.79 -2.14 2.17
C PHE A 175 -7.31 -1.34 3.37
N GLY A 176 -7.19 -1.88 4.59
CA GLY A 176 -7.60 -1.19 5.82
C GLY A 176 -8.85 -1.77 6.47
N THR A 177 -9.56 -2.69 5.80
CA THR A 177 -10.80 -3.27 6.35
C THR A 177 -10.48 -4.54 7.12
N ILE A 178 -10.73 -4.55 8.43
CA ILE A 178 -10.57 -5.75 9.26
C ILE A 178 -11.48 -6.86 8.72
N ARG A 179 -10.93 -8.04 8.38
CA ARG A 179 -11.70 -9.16 7.81
C ARG A 179 -12.51 -9.90 8.86
N ARG A 180 -11.93 -10.08 10.05
CA ARG A 180 -12.50 -10.86 11.16
C ARG A 180 -11.90 -10.39 12.48
N LEU A 181 -12.67 -10.52 13.55
CA LEU A 181 -12.23 -10.33 14.94
C LEU A 181 -12.49 -11.60 15.75
N PRO A 182 -11.81 -11.77 16.90
CA PRO A 182 -12.02 -12.93 17.76
C PRO A 182 -13.47 -13.09 18.22
N THR A 183 -14.00 -14.31 18.12
CA THR A 183 -15.28 -14.71 18.72
C THR A 183 -15.17 -14.81 20.25
N ASP A 184 -16.30 -14.89 20.97
CA ASP A 184 -16.27 -15.02 22.43
C ASP A 184 -15.52 -16.26 22.92
N THR A 185 -15.61 -17.37 22.19
CA THR A 185 -14.82 -18.58 22.48
C THR A 185 -13.33 -18.35 22.24
N GLU A 186 -12.96 -17.74 21.11
CA GLU A 186 -11.56 -17.46 20.76
C GLU A 186 -10.89 -16.47 21.73
N ARG A 187 -11.66 -15.55 22.34
CA ARG A 187 -11.16 -14.63 23.37
C ARG A 187 -10.69 -15.33 24.64
N THR A 188 -11.13 -16.57 24.89
CA THR A 188 -10.72 -17.33 26.07
C THR A 188 -9.43 -18.13 25.86
N ARG A 189 -8.90 -18.16 24.63
CA ARG A 189 -7.66 -18.87 24.31
C ARG A 189 -6.46 -18.28 25.05
N ARG A 190 -5.59 -19.14 25.56
CA ARG A 190 -4.40 -18.76 26.34
C ARG A 190 -3.42 -17.89 25.53
N GLY A 191 -3.28 -18.17 24.24
CA GLY A 191 -2.41 -17.40 23.33
C GLY A 191 -2.97 -16.04 22.92
N GLY A 192 -4.24 -15.77 23.20
CA GLY A 192 -4.90 -14.52 22.81
C GLY A 192 -4.97 -14.31 21.28
N ALA A 193 -5.13 -13.06 20.89
CA ALA A 193 -5.24 -12.65 19.50
C ALA A 193 -4.44 -11.36 19.21
N GLY A 194 -4.12 -11.13 17.95
CA GLY A 194 -3.50 -9.90 17.46
C GLY A 194 -4.16 -9.41 16.19
N LEU A 195 -3.79 -8.20 15.75
CA LEU A 195 -4.24 -7.61 14.49
C LEU A 195 -3.04 -7.18 13.64
N TYR A 196 -2.96 -7.71 12.42
CA TYR A 196 -2.09 -7.24 11.36
C TYR A 196 -2.85 -6.21 10.52
N HIS A 197 -2.45 -4.93 10.65
CA HIS A 197 -3.14 -3.80 10.03
C HIS A 197 -2.22 -3.04 9.07
N HIS A 198 -2.80 -2.60 7.95
CA HIS A 198 -2.17 -1.68 7.02
C HIS A 198 -2.55 -0.25 7.41
N LEU A 199 -1.60 0.42 8.09
CA LEU A 199 -1.57 1.77 8.69
C LEU A 199 -2.83 2.66 8.66
N GLU A 200 -3.27 3.05 9.86
CA GLU A 200 -3.96 4.31 10.16
C GLU A 200 -3.35 4.86 11.48
N PHE A 201 -3.20 6.18 11.61
CA PHE A 201 -2.52 6.80 12.75
C PHE A 201 -3.28 8.02 13.30
N GLY A 202 -3.17 8.27 14.62
CA GLY A 202 -3.81 9.41 15.28
C GLY A 202 -3.16 10.76 14.97
N ILE A 203 -3.63 11.43 13.92
CA ILE A 203 -3.05 12.64 13.30
C ILE A 203 -2.94 13.83 14.27
N SER A 204 -3.94 14.10 15.12
CA SER A 204 -3.96 15.33 15.95
C SER A 204 -2.87 15.35 17.03
N SER A 205 -2.59 14.21 17.67
CA SER A 205 -1.53 14.11 18.69
C SER A 205 -0.14 14.27 18.08
N PHE A 206 0.01 13.84 16.83
CA PHE A 206 1.25 13.89 16.09
C PHE A 206 1.62 15.29 15.65
N THR A 207 0.69 16.03 15.05
CA THR A 207 0.95 17.39 14.60
C THR A 207 1.30 18.32 15.77
N ALA A 208 0.64 18.16 16.92
CA ALA A 208 0.95 18.91 18.13
C ALA A 208 2.38 18.63 18.65
N ARG A 209 2.81 17.37 18.66
CA ARG A 209 4.18 16.99 19.06
C ARG A 209 5.23 17.46 18.06
N THR A 210 4.94 17.40 16.77
CA THR A 210 5.92 17.66 15.71
C THR A 210 6.06 19.15 15.36
N PHE A 211 4.95 19.89 15.32
CA PHE A 211 4.92 21.28 14.83
C PHE A 211 4.53 22.31 15.90
N GLY A 212 4.23 21.86 17.12
CA GLY A 212 3.78 22.71 18.23
C GLY A 212 2.32 23.11 18.13
N ALA A 213 1.79 23.70 19.21
CA ALA A 213 0.37 23.96 19.37
C ALA A 213 -0.22 24.90 18.30
N GLU A 214 0.54 25.91 17.84
CA GLU A 214 0.07 26.88 16.85
C GLU A 214 -0.21 26.23 15.48
N LEU A 215 0.66 25.32 15.04
CA LEU A 215 0.57 24.68 13.74
C LEU A 215 -0.17 23.34 13.78
N ALA A 216 -0.49 22.82 14.97
CA ALA A 216 -1.11 21.51 15.16
C ALA A 216 -2.44 21.38 14.42
N ALA A 217 -3.39 22.26 14.71
CA ALA A 217 -4.73 22.23 14.10
C ALA A 217 -4.69 22.39 12.57
N PRO A 218 -4.01 23.41 11.99
CA PRO A 218 -3.98 23.54 10.52
C PRO A 218 -3.21 22.40 9.84
N SER A 219 -2.15 21.87 10.46
CA SER A 219 -1.43 20.69 9.92
C SER A 219 -2.29 19.43 9.97
N THR A 220 -3.12 19.28 11.01
CA THR A 220 -4.06 18.16 11.14
C THR A 220 -5.12 18.23 10.05
N ASP A 221 -5.66 19.43 9.80
CA ASP A 221 -6.63 19.65 8.73
C ASP A 221 -6.07 19.30 7.35
N LEU A 222 -4.83 19.69 7.05
CA LEU A 222 -4.15 19.30 5.81
C LEU A 222 -4.02 17.78 5.68
N LEU A 223 -3.59 17.09 6.73
CA LEU A 223 -3.43 15.64 6.73
C LEU A 223 -4.76 14.90 6.59
N LEU A 224 -5.83 15.38 7.23
CA LEU A 224 -7.18 14.81 7.09
C LEU A 224 -7.77 15.04 5.69
N LYS A 225 -7.58 16.22 5.10
CA LYS A 225 -7.99 16.50 3.73
C LYS A 225 -7.20 15.66 2.73
N TYR A 226 -5.89 15.52 2.94
CA TYR A 226 -5.03 14.66 2.15
C TYR A 226 -5.51 13.20 2.20
N ASP A 227 -5.74 12.68 3.40
CA ASP A 227 -6.22 11.32 3.63
C ASP A 227 -7.54 11.04 2.90
N ARG A 228 -8.50 11.97 3.00
CA ARG A 228 -9.77 11.87 2.27
C ARG A 228 -9.59 11.81 0.75
N LEU A 229 -8.70 12.64 0.20
CA LEU A 229 -8.48 12.68 -1.25
C LEU A 229 -7.73 11.46 -1.77
N ILE A 230 -6.71 10.97 -1.03
CA ILE A 230 -5.97 9.76 -1.44
C ILE A 230 -6.80 8.49 -1.26
N ALA A 231 -7.71 8.48 -0.28
CA ALA A 231 -8.65 7.37 -0.07
C ALA A 231 -9.66 7.19 -1.22
N LEU A 232 -9.91 8.22 -2.04
CA LEU A 232 -10.77 8.09 -3.22
C LEU A 232 -10.22 7.04 -4.19
N ARG A 233 -8.89 7.05 -4.41
CA ARG A 233 -8.17 6.09 -5.25
C ARG A 233 -6.67 6.22 -5.01
N LYS A 234 -5.99 5.12 -4.68
CA LYS A 234 -4.51 5.06 -4.60
C LYS A 234 -3.89 5.42 -5.95
N HIS A 235 -2.73 6.07 -5.95
CA HIS A 235 -2.06 6.54 -7.17
C HIS A 235 -1.91 5.44 -8.22
N GLU A 236 -1.48 4.25 -7.82
CA GLU A 236 -1.27 3.09 -8.69
C GLU A 236 -2.54 2.61 -9.39
N HIS A 237 -3.71 3.02 -8.90
CA HIS A 237 -5.03 2.67 -9.43
C HIS A 237 -5.72 3.82 -10.16
N ILE A 238 -5.06 4.98 -10.32
CA ILE A 238 -5.57 6.10 -11.11
C ILE A 238 -5.01 6.00 -12.53
N ALA A 239 -5.89 5.68 -13.46
CA ALA A 239 -5.69 5.78 -14.91
C ALA A 239 -6.38 7.04 -15.48
N PRO A 240 -6.04 7.49 -16.71
CA PRO A 240 -6.70 8.63 -17.36
C PRO A 240 -8.24 8.54 -17.38
N GLU A 241 -8.80 7.33 -17.45
CA GLU A 241 -10.25 7.10 -17.51
C GLU A 241 -10.93 7.05 -16.13
N THR A 242 -10.19 7.24 -15.03
CA THR A 242 -10.70 7.04 -13.66
C THR A 242 -11.71 8.10 -13.24
N PHE A 243 -11.45 9.36 -13.57
CA PHE A 243 -12.33 10.48 -13.24
C PHE A 243 -13.00 10.98 -14.52
N SER A 244 -14.31 11.14 -14.49
CA SER A 244 -15.08 11.57 -15.65
C SER A 244 -14.74 13.00 -16.05
N LEU A 245 -14.36 13.19 -17.32
CA LEU A 245 -14.22 14.51 -17.93
C LEU A 245 -15.56 15.10 -18.39
N ILE A 246 -16.58 14.26 -18.56
CA ILE A 246 -17.82 14.60 -19.26
C ILE A 246 -19.03 14.64 -18.32
N ASN A 247 -18.98 13.92 -17.20
CA ASN A 247 -20.08 13.83 -16.24
C ASN A 247 -19.74 14.63 -14.98
N TYR A 248 -20.69 15.47 -14.56
CA TYR A 248 -20.69 16.16 -13.26
C TYR A 248 -19.44 17.01 -12.94
N SER A 249 -18.66 17.38 -13.96
CA SER A 249 -17.36 18.05 -13.79
C SER A 249 -16.44 17.33 -12.80
N GLU A 250 -16.54 15.99 -12.72
CA GLU A 250 -15.88 15.18 -11.69
C GLU A 250 -14.36 15.43 -11.68
N ALA A 251 -13.70 15.27 -12.83
CA ALA A 251 -12.26 15.48 -12.92
C ALA A 251 -11.82 16.90 -12.52
N ASP A 252 -12.59 17.93 -12.89
CA ASP A 252 -12.29 19.32 -12.54
C ASP A 252 -12.50 19.60 -11.05
N ASN A 253 -13.52 19.00 -10.44
CA ASN A 253 -13.77 19.10 -9.00
C ASN A 253 -12.66 18.40 -8.18
N ILE A 254 -12.22 17.22 -8.62
CA ILE A 254 -11.11 16.49 -8.01
C ILE A 254 -9.81 17.30 -8.12
N LEU A 255 -9.50 17.81 -9.32
CA LEU A 255 -8.30 18.62 -9.53
C LEU A 255 -8.32 19.91 -8.70
N SER A 256 -9.47 20.59 -8.64
CA SER A 256 -9.66 21.80 -7.83
C SER A 256 -9.47 21.53 -6.34
N SER A 257 -9.93 20.37 -5.85
CA SER A 257 -9.75 19.96 -4.46
C SER A 257 -8.28 19.73 -4.12
N TRP A 258 -7.53 19.05 -5.00
CA TRP A 258 -6.08 18.87 -4.84
C TRP A 258 -5.32 20.20 -4.92
N GLN A 259 -5.68 21.09 -5.84
CA GLN A 259 -5.04 22.39 -5.98
C GLN A 259 -5.30 23.28 -4.76
N ALA A 260 -6.53 23.29 -4.23
CA ALA A 260 -6.87 24.02 -3.01
C ALA A 260 -6.04 23.50 -1.81
N LEU A 261 -5.95 22.17 -1.67
CA LEU A 261 -5.13 21.55 -0.62
C LEU A 261 -3.64 21.91 -0.75
N LEU A 262 -3.10 21.91 -1.97
CA LEU A 262 -1.72 22.33 -2.21
C LEU A 262 -1.50 23.80 -1.85
N ASN A 263 -2.41 24.69 -2.22
CA ASN A 263 -2.33 26.11 -1.88
C ASN A 263 -2.34 26.33 -0.35
N ASP A 264 -3.24 25.63 0.36
CA ASP A 264 -3.30 25.68 1.83
C ASP A 264 -1.98 25.19 2.45
N ALA A 265 -1.41 24.09 1.92
CA ALA A 265 -0.15 23.53 2.40
C ALA A 265 1.05 24.45 2.17
N GLU A 266 1.14 25.07 0.98
CA GLU A 266 2.19 26.03 0.66
C GLU A 266 2.08 27.30 1.50
N MET A 267 0.86 27.79 1.71
CA MET A 267 0.60 28.92 2.61
C MET A 267 1.05 28.61 4.03
N LEU A 268 0.68 27.43 4.56
CA LEU A 268 1.08 27.03 5.90
C LEU A 268 2.60 26.85 6.01
N TYR A 269 3.25 26.32 4.97
CA TYR A 269 4.70 26.14 4.93
C TYR A 269 5.48 27.45 5.12
N THR A 270 4.96 28.58 4.61
CA THR A 270 5.60 29.90 4.82
C THR A 270 5.70 30.31 6.29
N ARG A 271 4.76 29.82 7.12
CA ARG A 271 4.69 30.08 8.57
C ARG A 271 5.55 29.12 9.40
N VAL A 272 6.08 28.06 8.80
CA VAL A 272 6.89 27.05 9.50
C VAL A 272 8.29 27.60 9.79
N LEU A 273 8.71 27.46 11.05
CA LEU A 273 10.06 27.83 11.50
C LEU A 273 11.13 27.13 10.65
N PRO A 274 12.24 27.80 10.27
CA PRO A 274 13.26 27.22 9.38
C PRO A 274 13.77 25.84 9.80
N GLY A 275 13.94 25.59 11.11
CA GLY A 275 14.38 24.29 11.63
C GLY A 275 13.36 23.15 11.47
N LEU A 276 12.07 23.46 11.34
CA LEU A 276 10.99 22.48 11.16
C LEU A 276 10.58 22.31 9.69
N ARG A 277 11.06 23.17 8.78
CA ARG A 277 10.72 23.12 7.35
C ARG A 277 11.03 21.76 6.71
N PRO A 278 12.18 21.11 6.95
CA PRO A 278 12.43 19.77 6.40
C PRO A 278 11.41 18.72 6.87
N SER A 279 10.96 18.81 8.13
CA SER A 279 9.93 17.93 8.68
C SER A 279 8.56 18.21 8.07
N PHE A 280 8.17 19.47 7.95
CA PHE A 280 6.90 19.83 7.32
C PHE A 280 6.88 19.47 5.83
N PHE A 281 8.00 19.69 5.14
CA PHE A 281 8.13 19.34 3.74
C PHE A 281 7.95 17.83 3.55
N GLN A 282 8.70 16.99 4.27
CA GLN A 282 8.66 15.55 4.05
C GLN A 282 7.33 14.90 4.49
N LEU A 283 6.68 15.43 5.55
CA LEU A 283 5.49 14.81 6.17
C LEU A 283 4.17 15.35 5.62
N ILE A 284 4.13 16.57 5.09
CA ILE A 284 2.88 17.25 4.69
C ILE A 284 2.99 17.77 3.26
N LEU A 285 3.91 18.70 2.98
CA LEU A 285 3.91 19.40 1.70
C LEU A 285 4.27 18.50 0.52
N HIS A 286 5.31 17.67 0.66
CA HIS A 286 5.75 16.73 -0.38
C HIS A 286 4.64 15.75 -0.79
N PRO A 287 4.01 14.97 0.12
CA PRO A 287 2.95 14.05 -0.30
C PRO A 287 1.77 14.76 -0.95
N ILE A 288 1.35 15.94 -0.47
CA ILE A 288 0.29 16.74 -1.10
C ILE A 288 0.69 17.18 -2.51
N ARG A 289 1.89 17.74 -2.67
CA ARG A 289 2.39 18.24 -3.96
C ARG A 289 2.59 17.12 -4.97
N ALA A 290 3.17 15.99 -4.55
CA ALA A 290 3.36 14.82 -5.40
C ALA A 290 2.02 14.27 -5.89
N SER A 291 1.04 14.16 -4.98
CA SER A 291 -0.30 13.65 -5.32
C SER A 291 -1.05 14.59 -6.26
N HIS A 292 -0.96 15.90 -6.04
CA HIS A 292 -1.51 16.90 -6.97
C HIS A 292 -0.87 16.79 -8.36
N ILE A 293 0.46 16.68 -8.46
CA ILE A 293 1.17 16.51 -9.74
C ILE A 293 0.70 15.23 -10.45
N TYR A 294 0.62 14.12 -9.72
CA TYR A 294 0.23 12.83 -10.25
C TYR A 294 -1.21 12.84 -10.79
N VAL A 295 -2.17 13.32 -10.00
CA VAL A 295 -3.58 13.42 -10.42
C VAL A 295 -3.75 14.40 -11.57
N SER A 296 -3.04 15.54 -11.53
CA SER A 296 -3.00 16.50 -12.64
C SER A 296 -2.52 15.85 -13.93
N LEU A 297 -1.47 15.02 -13.86
CA LEU A 297 -0.90 14.33 -15.01
C LEU A 297 -1.93 13.37 -15.62
N GLN A 298 -2.58 12.53 -14.82
CA GLN A 298 -3.58 11.58 -15.32
C GLN A 298 -4.78 12.30 -15.97
N ILE A 299 -5.28 13.39 -15.36
CA ILE A 299 -6.36 14.19 -15.95
C ILE A 299 -5.90 14.92 -17.22
N CYS A 300 -4.66 15.41 -17.28
CA CYS A 300 -4.13 16.03 -18.50
C CYS A 300 -4.00 15.00 -19.64
N ARG A 301 -3.57 13.76 -19.34
CA ARG A 301 -3.55 12.66 -20.31
C ARG A 301 -4.95 12.35 -20.82
N ALA A 302 -5.94 12.30 -19.93
CA ALA A 302 -7.34 12.08 -20.29
C ALA A 302 -7.86 13.19 -21.22
N LYS A 303 -7.62 14.46 -20.86
CA LYS A 303 -8.03 15.63 -21.65
C LYS A 303 -7.33 15.66 -23.00
N ASN A 304 -6.04 15.35 -23.06
CA ASN A 304 -5.30 15.21 -24.32
C ASN A 304 -5.94 14.13 -25.22
N ALA A 305 -6.19 12.94 -24.68
CA ALA A 305 -6.81 11.85 -25.44
C ALA A 305 -8.21 12.20 -25.95
N LEU A 306 -9.06 12.82 -25.11
CA LEU A 306 -10.39 13.27 -25.49
C LEU A 306 -10.34 14.35 -26.58
N TYR A 307 -9.55 15.40 -26.38
CA TYR A 307 -9.47 16.50 -27.35
C TYR A 307 -8.77 16.10 -28.64
N ALA A 308 -7.87 15.11 -28.60
CA ALA A 308 -7.31 14.51 -29.80
C ALA A 308 -8.38 13.76 -30.61
N LYS A 309 -9.25 12.96 -29.95
CA LYS A 309 -10.41 12.33 -30.62
C LYS A 309 -11.33 13.38 -31.25
N GLN A 310 -11.53 14.50 -30.57
CA GLN A 310 -12.31 15.65 -31.06
C GLN A 310 -11.57 16.52 -32.08
N ARG A 311 -10.31 16.21 -32.42
CA ARG A 311 -9.46 16.98 -33.35
C ARG A 311 -9.27 18.45 -32.94
N GLY A 312 -9.33 18.74 -31.64
CA GLY A 312 -9.11 20.07 -31.09
C GLY A 312 -7.63 20.35 -30.86
N ASN A 313 -7.14 21.52 -31.31
CA ASN A 313 -5.77 21.97 -31.06
C ASN A 313 -5.45 22.10 -29.55
N THR A 314 -6.47 22.23 -28.70
CA THR A 314 -6.35 22.19 -27.24
C THR A 314 -5.69 20.91 -26.73
N ALA A 315 -5.73 19.82 -27.49
CA ALA A 315 -5.00 18.60 -27.16
C ALA A 315 -3.48 18.86 -26.97
N ASN A 316 -2.88 19.71 -27.81
CA ASN A 316 -1.45 20.05 -27.73
C ASN A 316 -1.11 20.77 -26.41
N HIS A 317 -2.00 21.64 -25.93
CA HIS A 317 -1.82 22.30 -24.64
C HIS A 317 -1.73 21.28 -23.48
N PHE A 318 -2.60 20.27 -23.47
CA PHE A 318 -2.58 19.24 -22.44
C PHE A 318 -1.42 18.24 -22.58
N PHE A 319 -0.91 18.05 -23.80
CA PHE A 319 0.35 17.33 -24.02
C PHE A 319 1.53 18.06 -23.38
N ASP A 320 1.72 19.35 -23.69
CA ASP A 320 2.81 20.17 -23.12
C ASP A 320 2.71 20.26 -21.59
N LYS A 321 1.49 20.36 -21.06
CA LYS A 321 1.23 20.32 -19.62
C LYS A 321 1.62 18.99 -18.99
N SER A 322 1.34 17.86 -19.66
CA SER A 322 1.73 16.53 -19.20
C SER A 322 3.26 16.38 -19.12
N ILE A 323 3.99 16.85 -20.13
CA ILE A 323 5.46 16.87 -20.12
C ILE A 323 6.00 17.74 -18.98
N SER A 324 5.38 18.89 -18.74
CA SER A 324 5.78 19.80 -17.66
C SER A 324 5.55 19.18 -16.28
N LEU A 325 4.43 18.47 -16.10
CA LEU A 325 4.12 17.76 -14.85
C LEU A 325 5.08 16.60 -14.59
N PHE A 326 5.47 15.85 -15.62
CA PHE A 326 6.49 14.79 -15.49
C PHE A 326 7.84 15.36 -15.03
N LYS A 327 8.25 16.50 -15.59
CA LYS A 327 9.46 17.22 -15.14
C LYS A 327 9.32 17.72 -13.70
N ALA A 328 8.14 18.21 -13.31
CA ALA A 328 7.88 18.68 -11.96
C ALA A 328 7.95 17.54 -10.93
N ASP A 329 7.44 16.34 -11.26
CA ASP A 329 7.55 15.14 -10.43
C ASP A 329 9.02 14.73 -10.18
N PHE A 330 9.82 14.70 -11.26
CA PHE A 330 11.26 14.45 -11.15
C PHE A 330 11.97 15.50 -10.30
N GLN A 331 11.68 16.79 -10.52
CA GLN A 331 12.26 17.87 -9.72
C GLN A 331 11.89 17.78 -8.23
N LEU A 332 10.64 17.43 -7.93
CA LEU A 332 10.18 17.23 -6.56
C LEU A 332 10.90 16.07 -5.87
N SER A 333 11.14 14.97 -6.60
CA SER A 333 11.93 13.85 -6.11
C SER A 333 13.38 14.25 -5.80
N GLN A 334 13.99 15.08 -6.66
CA GLN A 334 15.34 15.60 -6.44
C GLN A 334 15.39 16.58 -5.26
N GLU A 335 14.37 17.43 -5.07
CA GLU A 335 14.23 18.28 -3.88
C GLU A 335 14.20 17.43 -2.61
N TYR A 336 13.42 16.34 -2.61
CA TYR A 336 13.36 15.42 -1.49
C TYR A 336 14.72 14.74 -1.21
N HIS A 337 15.41 14.28 -2.24
CA HIS A 337 16.71 13.59 -2.11
C HIS A 337 17.84 14.52 -1.68
N THR A 338 17.71 15.84 -1.80
CA THR A 338 18.73 16.81 -1.38
C THR A 338 18.50 17.35 0.03
N LEU A 339 17.33 17.12 0.63
CA LEU A 339 17.02 17.54 2.00
C LEU A 339 18.03 17.03 3.01
N LEU A 340 18.41 17.93 3.94
CA LEU A 340 19.30 17.62 5.07
C LEU A 340 20.59 16.93 4.62
N ASN A 341 21.24 17.49 3.60
CA ASN A 341 22.48 16.96 3.00
C ASN A 341 22.32 15.53 2.49
N GLY A 342 21.16 15.20 1.93
CA GLY A 342 20.91 13.89 1.35
C GLY A 342 20.51 12.81 2.36
N LYS A 343 20.03 13.19 3.55
CA LYS A 343 19.57 12.25 4.59
C LYS A 343 18.59 11.20 4.04
N TRP A 344 17.73 11.61 3.12
CA TRP A 344 16.66 10.80 2.55
C TRP A 344 16.86 10.47 1.08
N ASN A 345 18.12 10.51 0.62
CA ASN A 345 18.45 10.12 -0.74
C ASN A 345 17.93 8.70 -1.01
N HIS A 346 17.38 8.50 -2.20
CA HIS A 346 16.78 7.25 -2.68
C HIS A 346 15.40 6.85 -2.12
N ILE A 347 14.87 7.52 -1.08
CA ILE A 347 13.55 7.15 -0.52
C ILE A 347 12.42 7.29 -1.56
N MET A 348 12.45 8.34 -2.38
CA MET A 348 11.44 8.58 -3.43
C MET A 348 11.81 7.96 -4.80
N ARG A 349 12.42 6.76 -4.82
CA ARG A 349 12.76 6.05 -6.09
C ARG A 349 11.70 5.04 -6.56
N GLN A 350 10.62 4.87 -5.81
CA GLN A 350 9.53 3.99 -6.24
C GLN A 350 8.92 4.51 -7.55
N PRO A 351 8.89 3.71 -8.63
CA PRO A 351 8.27 4.12 -9.88
C PRO A 351 6.74 4.18 -9.70
N LEU A 352 6.20 5.39 -9.65
CA LEU A 352 4.74 5.64 -9.59
C LEU A 352 4.14 5.94 -10.97
N ILE A 353 4.94 6.52 -11.86
CA ILE A 353 4.56 6.78 -13.25
C ILE A 353 5.25 5.73 -14.12
N LEU A 354 4.52 4.69 -14.51
CA LEU A 354 4.99 3.71 -15.48
C LEU A 354 4.91 4.33 -16.88
N ASP A 355 6.04 4.34 -17.59
CA ASP A 355 6.12 4.73 -18.99
C ASP A 355 5.37 3.69 -19.84
N SER A 356 4.10 3.97 -20.12
CA SER A 356 3.40 3.31 -21.21
C SER A 356 4.05 3.81 -22.49
N ALA A 357 4.96 3.00 -23.03
CA ALA A 357 5.67 3.19 -24.29
C ALA A 357 4.91 4.09 -25.28
N GLY A 358 5.53 5.22 -25.63
CA GLY A 358 5.24 6.08 -26.77
C GLY A 358 3.80 6.03 -27.29
N GLN A 359 2.91 6.87 -26.75
CA GLN A 359 1.80 7.30 -27.57
C GLN A 359 2.38 8.13 -28.72
N GLU A 360 2.28 7.62 -29.94
CA GLU A 360 2.54 8.43 -31.13
C GLU A 360 1.61 9.63 -31.09
N SER A 361 2.20 10.81 -30.94
CA SER A 361 1.49 12.06 -31.15
C SER A 361 1.10 12.10 -32.62
N ASN A 362 -0.18 11.95 -32.93
CA ASN A 362 -0.68 12.36 -34.23
C ASN A 362 -0.77 13.89 -34.22
N PRO A 363 0.05 14.62 -34.98
CA PRO A 363 -0.22 16.03 -35.24
C PRO A 363 -1.55 16.11 -36.00
N ILE A 364 -2.65 16.35 -35.28
CA ILE A 364 -3.96 16.45 -35.89
C ILE A 364 -4.10 17.86 -36.46
N VAL A 365 -4.09 17.92 -37.79
CA VAL A 365 -4.64 19.03 -38.56
C VAL A 365 -5.95 18.52 -39.15
N GLY A 366 -7.11 18.98 -38.66
CA GLY A 366 -8.40 18.50 -39.17
C GLY A 366 -9.62 19.28 -38.69
N ASN A 367 -10.48 19.62 -39.65
CA ASN A 367 -11.79 20.30 -39.63
C ASN A 367 -12.36 20.78 -38.28
N ILE A 368 -12.60 22.09 -38.20
CA ILE A 368 -13.36 22.77 -37.13
C ILE A 368 -14.79 22.21 -37.08
N GLY A 369 -15.19 21.66 -35.94
CA GLY A 369 -16.59 21.37 -35.64
C GLY A 369 -16.90 21.62 -34.18
N VAL A 370 -18.18 21.63 -33.83
CA VAL A 370 -18.66 21.86 -32.46
C VAL A 370 -18.74 20.53 -31.73
N ALA A 371 -18.03 20.40 -30.62
CA ALA A 371 -18.21 19.34 -29.65
C ALA A 371 -19.08 19.87 -28.51
N VAL A 372 -20.10 19.11 -28.10
CA VAL A 372 -20.96 19.47 -26.98
C VAL A 372 -20.34 18.95 -25.69
N GLU A 373 -20.32 19.77 -24.64
CA GLU A 373 -19.90 19.34 -23.31
C GLU A 373 -20.72 18.11 -22.89
N GLY A 374 -20.03 17.01 -22.55
CA GLY A 374 -20.68 15.72 -22.30
C GLY A 374 -20.52 14.67 -23.41
N THR A 375 -19.92 14.99 -24.56
CA THR A 375 -19.82 14.07 -25.72
C THR A 375 -18.37 13.82 -26.17
N GLU A 376 -18.06 12.57 -26.59
CA GLU A 376 -16.71 12.20 -27.08
C GLU A 376 -16.42 12.69 -28.51
N GLY A 377 -17.45 12.90 -29.32
CA GLY A 377 -17.33 13.19 -30.75
C GLY A 377 -17.64 14.65 -31.14
N VAL A 378 -17.17 15.04 -32.33
CA VAL A 378 -17.57 16.29 -33.00
C VAL A 378 -18.84 16.02 -33.80
N ARG A 379 -19.95 16.65 -33.45
CA ARG A 379 -21.25 16.40 -34.07
C ARG A 379 -21.79 17.66 -34.76
N PRO A 380 -21.42 17.94 -36.02
CA PRO A 380 -21.95 19.10 -36.74
C PRO A 380 -23.40 18.82 -37.18
N GLY A 381 -24.37 19.54 -36.62
CA GLY A 381 -25.74 19.53 -37.13
C GLY A 381 -26.46 18.20 -36.90
N VAL A 382 -26.94 17.55 -37.97
CA VAL A 382 -27.64 16.27 -37.89
C VAL A 382 -26.67 15.15 -38.25
N CYS A 383 -26.45 14.23 -37.32
CA CYS A 383 -25.48 13.14 -37.45
C CYS A 383 -26.17 11.79 -37.29
N ASN A 384 -25.61 10.74 -37.88
CA ASN A 384 -26.16 9.41 -37.71
C ASN A 384 -25.91 8.91 -36.29
N GLU A 385 -26.84 8.12 -35.76
CA GLU A 385 -26.86 7.58 -34.38
C GLU A 385 -25.56 6.83 -33.98
N GLU A 386 -24.78 6.36 -34.96
CA GLU A 386 -23.55 5.56 -34.81
C GLU A 386 -22.28 6.26 -35.35
N SER A 387 -22.35 7.56 -35.66
CA SER A 387 -21.22 8.29 -36.28
C SER A 387 -20.16 8.71 -35.24
N ASP A 388 -19.43 7.76 -34.65
CA ASP A 388 -18.29 8.10 -33.77
C ASP A 388 -16.93 7.67 -34.29
N ARG A 389 -16.83 6.85 -35.34
CA ARG A 389 -15.53 6.49 -35.92
C ARG A 389 -15.65 6.20 -37.42
N THR A 390 -15.12 7.11 -38.23
CA THR A 390 -14.61 6.87 -39.60
C THR A 390 -15.54 6.27 -40.68
N HIS A 391 -16.82 6.02 -40.43
CA HIS A 391 -17.77 5.59 -41.47
C HIS A 391 -19.09 6.38 -41.43
N PRO A 392 -19.59 6.89 -42.57
CA PRO A 392 -20.95 7.42 -42.62
C PRO A 392 -21.94 6.26 -42.47
N SER A 393 -22.54 6.14 -41.29
CA SER A 393 -23.75 5.32 -41.10
C SER A 393 -24.85 5.76 -42.07
N ARG A 394 -25.74 4.85 -42.46
CA ARG A 394 -26.86 5.12 -43.40
C ARG A 394 -28.24 5.09 -42.69
N ARG A 395 -28.26 5.22 -41.36
CA ARG A 395 -29.50 5.19 -40.55
C ARG A 395 -30.03 6.60 -40.25
N ASP A 396 -31.13 6.66 -39.50
CA ASP A 396 -31.85 7.88 -39.16
C ASP A 396 -30.93 8.96 -38.56
N LEU A 397 -31.22 10.18 -38.98
CA LEU A 397 -30.50 11.40 -38.68
C LEU A 397 -30.93 11.92 -37.29
N VAL A 398 -30.03 11.89 -36.29
CA VAL A 398 -30.28 12.46 -34.95
C VAL A 398 -29.60 13.84 -34.79
N PRO A 399 -30.22 14.79 -34.05
CA PRO A 399 -29.58 16.07 -33.75
C PRO A 399 -28.27 15.87 -32.97
N GLY A 400 -27.17 16.29 -33.59
CA GLY A 400 -25.82 16.10 -33.09
C GLY A 400 -25.41 17.03 -31.97
N VAL A 401 -26.06 18.19 -31.85
CA VAL A 401 -25.73 19.23 -30.86
C VAL A 401 -26.83 19.32 -29.81
N THR A 402 -27.12 18.21 -29.13
CA THR A 402 -28.13 18.20 -28.05
C THR A 402 -27.42 18.23 -26.69
N LEU A 403 -27.66 19.28 -25.91
CA LEU A 403 -27.17 19.37 -24.53
C LEU A 403 -28.00 18.47 -23.62
N PRO A 404 -27.42 17.92 -22.53
CA PRO A 404 -28.19 17.24 -21.49
C PRO A 404 -29.28 18.15 -20.93
N VAL A 405 -30.41 17.56 -20.53
CA VAL A 405 -31.57 18.29 -19.98
C VAL A 405 -31.13 19.16 -18.80
N MET A 406 -31.60 20.41 -18.78
CA MET A 406 -31.44 21.33 -17.66
C MET A 406 -32.56 21.09 -16.65
N GLU A 407 -32.20 20.63 -15.46
CA GLU A 407 -33.16 20.45 -14.37
C GLU A 407 -33.29 21.74 -13.55
N PRO A 408 -34.48 22.07 -13.01
CA PRO A 408 -34.68 23.27 -12.18
C PRO A 408 -33.72 23.35 -10.97
N TYR A 409 -33.32 22.19 -10.46
CA TYR A 409 -32.42 22.03 -9.31
C TYR A 409 -31.00 21.59 -9.70
N GLY A 410 -30.73 21.43 -11.00
CA GLY A 410 -29.42 21.05 -11.53
C GLY A 410 -28.46 22.24 -11.73
N PRO A 411 -27.31 22.01 -12.38
CA PRO A 411 -26.36 23.06 -12.74
C PRO A 411 -27.06 24.21 -13.48
N LYS A 412 -26.73 25.45 -13.11
CA LYS A 412 -27.40 26.65 -13.66
C LYS A 412 -26.90 27.04 -15.07
N SER A 413 -25.80 26.45 -15.53
CA SER A 413 -25.21 26.64 -16.86
C SER A 413 -24.54 25.35 -17.35
N ARG A 414 -24.43 25.22 -18.68
CA ARG A 414 -23.64 24.23 -19.43
C ARG A 414 -23.01 24.94 -20.63
#